data_AF-A0A5K1D3U3-F1
#
_entry.id   AF-A0A5K1D3U3-F1
#
_cell.length_a   1.000
_cell.length_b   1.000
_cell.length_c   1.000
_cell.angle_alpha   90.00
_cell.angle_beta   90.00
_cell.angle_gamma   90.00
#
_symmetry.space_group_name_H-M   'P 1'
#
loop_
_entity.id
_entity.type
_entity.pdbx_description
1 polymer ?
#
loop_
_entity_poly.entity_id
_entity_poly.type
_entity_poly.pdbx_seq_one_letter_code
_entity_poly.pdbx_strand_id
1 'polypeptide(L)' 'MRIVGLTGGISSGKSTVSNMFKANDIPVVDADVIAR' A
#
# COMPACT_ATOMS: atom_id res chain seq x y z
N MET A 1 -3.03 2.22 17.84
CA MET A 1 -2.80 2.35 16.38
C MET A 1 -2.09 1.09 15.90
N ARG A 2 -2.59 0.40 14.87
CA ARG A 2 -1.94 -0.79 14.30
C ARG A 2 -1.29 -0.42 12.97
N ILE A 3 -0.05 -0.86 12.76
CA ILE A 3 0.71 -0.63 11.53
C ILE A 3 0.90 -1.98 10.84
N VAL A 4 0.59 -2.05 9.55
CA VAL A 4 0.70 -3.26 8.74
C VAL A 4 1.49 -2.94 7.48
N GLY A 5 2.53 -3.73 7.20
CA GLY A 5 3.33 -3.61 5.99
C GLY A 5 2.70 -4.38 4.83
N LEU A 6 2.49 -3.71 3.69
CA LEU A 6 2.06 -4.34 2.45
C LEU A 6 3.29 -4.68 1.59
N THR A 7 3.63 -5.96 1.49
CA THR A 7 4.78 -6.45 0.70
C THR A 7 4.33 -7.36 -0.43
N GLY A 8 5.23 -7.69 -1.35
CA GLY A 8 4.97 -8.54 -2.52
C GLY A 8 6.01 -8.35 -3.61
N GLY A 9 6.07 -9.26 -4.59
CA GLY A 9 6.98 -9.17 -5.74
C GLY A 9 6.57 -8.13 -6.78
N ILE A 10 7.44 -7.85 -7.76
CA ILE A 10 7.07 -6.99 -8.90
C ILE A 10 5.86 -7.61 -9.62
N SER A 11 4.90 -6.78 -10.03
CA SER A 11 3.65 -7.20 -10.68
C SER A 11 2.73 -8.09 -9.82
N SER A 12 2.94 -8.20 -8.50
CA SER A 12 2.08 -9.00 -7.60
C SER A 12 0.76 -8.33 -7.20
N GLY A 13 0.41 -7.19 -7.79
CA GLY A 13 -0.83 -6.47 -7.49
C GLY A 13 -0.82 -5.63 -6.21
N LYS A 14 0.36 -5.29 -5.64
CA LYS A 14 0.46 -4.39 -4.46
C LYS A 14 -0.30 -3.07 -4.65
N SER A 15 -0.17 -2.45 -5.82
CA SER A 15 -0.87 -1.19 -6.14
C SER A 15 -2.40 -1.37 -6.19
N THR A 16 -2.88 -2.56 -6.55
CA THR A 16 -4.32 -2.89 -6.53
C THR A 16 -4.82 -2.95 -5.09
N VAL A 17 -4.08 -3.62 -4.21
CA VAL A 17 -4.43 -3.74 -2.79
C VAL A 17 -4.33 -2.38 -2.08
N SER A 18 -3.31 -1.57 -2.39
CA SER A 18 -3.20 -0.22 -1.82
C SER A 18 -4.36 0.68 -2.23
N ASN A 19 -4.82 0.60 -3.48
CA ASN A 19 -6.00 1.32 -3.95
C ASN A 19 -7.29 0.82 -3.29
N MET A 20 -7.41 -0.49 -3.06
CA MET A 20 -8.55 -1.06 -2.36
C MET A 20 -8.61 -0.57 -0.91
N PHE A 21 -7.47 -0.48 -0.21
CA PHE A 21 -7.42 0.11 1.14
C PHE A 21 -7.79 1.59 1.14
N LYS A 22 -7.27 2.38 0.20
CA LYS A 22 -7.66 3.80 0.04
C LYS A 22 -9.17 3.97 -0.19
N ALA A 23 -9.79 3.07 -0.96
CA ALA A 23 -11.24 3.08 -1.21
C ALA A 23 -12.09 2.71 0.02
N ASN A 24 -11.49 2.08 1.03
CA ASN A 24 -12.13 1.77 2.31
C ASN A 24 -11.79 2.81 3.40
N ASP A 25 -11.34 4.01 3.02
CA ASP A 25 -10.89 5.07 3.92
C ASP A 25 -9.74 4.64 4.86
N ILE A 26 -8.98 3.61 4.47
CA ILE A 26 -7.79 3.17 5.22
C ILE A 26 -6.59 3.99 4.72
N PRO A 27 -5.90 4.74 5.61
CA PRO A 27 -4.74 5.50 5.21
C PRO A 27 -3.59 4.57 4.80
N VAL A 28 -3.11 4.74 3.58
CA VAL A 28 -1.99 3.97 3.02
C VAL A 28 -0.80 4.90 2.82
N VAL A 29 0.35 4.50 3.35
CA VAL A 29 1.63 5.17 3.16
C VAL A 29 2.44 4.38 2.13
N ASP A 30 2.80 5.02 1.02
CA ASP A 30 3.58 4.40 -0.05
C ASP A 30 5.07 4.72 0.13
N ALA A 31 5.86 3.70 0.43
CA ALA A 31 7.30 3.85 0.66
C ALA A 31 8.07 4.16 -0.63
N ASP A 32 7.61 3.65 -1.79
CA ASP A 32 8.29 3.87 -3.08
C ASP A 32 8.16 5.34 -3.52
N VAL A 33 7.05 5.99 -3.18
CA VAL A 33 6.83 7.42 -3.42
C VAL A 33 7.67 8.29 -2.47
N ILE A 34 7.79 7.88 -1.20
CA ILE A 34 8.56 8.63 -0.19
C ILE A 34 10.07 8.52 -0.43
N ALA A 35 10.54 7.41 -1.00
CA ALA A 35 11.94 7.18 -1.30
C ALA A 35 12.44 7.90 -2.56
N ARG A 36 11.55 8.52 -3.35
CA ARG A 36 11.88 9.29 -4.55
C ARG A 36 12.18 10.75 -4.23
#